data_AF-A0A532E993-F1
#
_entry.id   AF-A0A532E993-F1
#
_cell.length_a   1.000
_cell.length_b   1.000
_cell.length_c   1.000
_cell.angle_alpha   90.00
_cell.angle_beta   90.00
_cell.angle_gamma   90.00
#
_symmetry.space_group_name_H-M   'P 1'
#
loop_
_entity.id
_entity.type
_entity.pdbx_description
1 polymer ?
#
loop_
_entity_poly.entity_id
_entity_poly.type
_entity_poly.pdbx_seq_one_letter_code
_entity_poly.pdbx_strand_id
1 'polypeptide(L)'
;MLVGPLEGVAVVVPAYNRAHFTRDEEVSFRHLEHVLGRYDKFLAVPRSLEIERPGYQIQRFDDGYFGSAIANGKLMLSPAFYESFRKYRYILIYQLDALVFSDQLLEWCATDVDYIGAPWVQCADSPWVGTPRVGNGGLSLRKVSSFLRVLSSEQYWIHPDVYWQRVVSGTPWYLRGVYLPRKWFKYIKRFNGVKRQVAQWHLRPDGTKNEDHFWSDEAVRYDDQFKVASFDMGLRFAFEVVPRHCFELNNRRLPFGCHAWPRYDRAFWEPYLLKS
;
A
#
# COMPACT_ATOMS: atom_id res chain seq x y z
N MET A 1 17.34 -23.43 -9.70
CA MET A 1 16.09 -23.54 -10.49
C MET A 1 15.79 -22.16 -11.03
N LEU A 2 15.77 -22.01 -12.36
CA LEU A 2 15.42 -20.74 -13.01
C LEU A 2 13.92 -20.55 -12.87
N VAL A 3 13.53 -19.68 -11.95
CA VAL A 3 12.15 -19.24 -11.75
C VAL A 3 11.74 -18.50 -13.03
N GLY A 4 10.68 -18.96 -13.69
CA GLY A 4 10.18 -18.37 -14.92
C GLY A 4 9.73 -16.91 -14.71
N PRO A 5 9.61 -16.11 -15.80
CA PRO A 5 9.41 -14.66 -15.75
C PRO A 5 8.08 -14.18 -15.11
N LEU A 6 7.24 -15.09 -14.58
CA LEU A 6 5.94 -14.77 -13.95
C LEU A 6 5.81 -15.28 -12.51
N GLU A 7 6.89 -15.74 -11.87
CA GLU A 7 6.87 -16.27 -10.49
C GLU A 7 7.74 -15.50 -9.50
N GLY A 8 8.49 -14.50 -9.95
CA GLY A 8 9.41 -13.73 -9.10
C GLY A 8 8.71 -12.74 -8.15
N VAL A 9 9.36 -12.45 -7.03
CA VAL A 9 9.02 -11.37 -6.10
C VAL A 9 10.24 -10.46 -5.93
N ALA A 10 10.01 -9.15 -5.92
CA ALA A 10 11.02 -8.16 -5.60
C ALA A 10 10.68 -7.44 -4.30
N VAL A 11 11.71 -7.05 -3.54
CA VAL A 11 11.54 -6.14 -2.40
C VAL A 11 11.84 -4.73 -2.88
N VAL A 12 10.88 -3.83 -2.67
CA VAL A 12 10.99 -2.42 -3.03
C VAL A 12 10.99 -1.60 -1.76
N VAL A 13 12.07 -0.85 -1.56
CA VAL A 13 12.28 0.05 -0.43
C VAL A 13 12.05 1.49 -0.91
N PRO A 14 10.89 2.11 -0.62
CA PRO A 14 10.68 3.52 -0.89
C PRO A 14 11.59 4.35 0.01
N ALA A 15 12.58 5.02 -0.57
CA ALA A 15 13.49 5.89 0.16
C ALA A 15 12.90 7.29 0.33
N TYR A 16 13.45 8.03 1.30
CA TYR A 16 13.13 9.44 1.51
C TYR A 16 13.96 10.35 0.61
N ASN A 17 13.65 11.65 0.59
CA ASN A 17 14.39 12.64 -0.18
C ASN A 17 15.72 13.06 0.49
N ARG A 18 16.51 12.07 0.95
CA ARG A 18 17.81 12.26 1.61
C ARG A 18 18.75 11.08 1.37
N ALA A 19 20.05 11.36 1.29
CA ALA A 19 21.09 10.37 1.00
C ALA A 19 21.58 9.60 2.25
N HIS A 20 21.37 10.15 3.44
CA HIS A 20 21.81 9.54 4.70
C HIS A 20 20.66 8.81 5.35
N PHE A 21 20.90 7.63 5.92
CA PHE A 21 19.93 6.87 6.70
C PHE A 21 20.14 7.09 8.20
N THR A 22 19.04 7.05 8.95
CA THR A 22 19.08 7.11 10.42
C THR A 22 19.49 5.77 10.99
N ARG A 23 19.84 5.75 12.29
CA ARG A 23 20.18 4.50 12.99
C ARG A 23 19.06 3.47 12.93
N ASP A 24 17.81 3.89 13.08
CA ASP A 24 16.66 2.99 13.07
C ASP A 24 16.42 2.43 11.66
N GLU A 25 16.66 3.22 10.60
CA GLU A 25 16.56 2.73 9.22
C GLU A 25 17.67 1.73 8.88
N GLU A 26 18.88 1.93 9.41
CA GLU A 26 19.95 0.94 9.29
C GLU A 26 19.65 -0.35 10.07
N VAL A 27 18.83 -0.31 11.13
CA VAL A 27 18.27 -1.53 11.74
C VAL A 27 17.33 -2.23 10.75
N SER A 28 16.42 -1.47 10.13
CA SER A 28 15.48 -1.99 9.14
C SER A 28 16.19 -2.61 7.93
N PHE A 29 17.25 -1.98 7.41
CA PHE A 29 18.07 -2.56 6.36
C PHE A 29 18.74 -3.86 6.78
N ARG A 30 19.32 -3.92 7.99
CA ARG A 30 19.97 -5.15 8.47
C ARG A 30 18.99 -6.32 8.59
N HIS A 31 17.76 -6.08 9.06
CA HIS A 31 16.71 -7.09 9.04
C HIS A 31 16.38 -7.55 7.61
N LEU A 32 16.22 -6.60 6.70
CA LEU A 32 15.90 -6.92 5.30
C LEU A 32 17.01 -7.74 4.64
N GLU A 33 18.26 -7.33 4.80
CA GLU A 33 19.44 -7.98 4.22
C GLU A 33 19.68 -9.37 4.83
N HIS A 34 19.47 -9.52 6.14
CA HIS A 34 19.64 -10.78 6.84
C HIS A 34 18.56 -11.81 6.46
N VAL A 35 17.29 -11.39 6.43
CA VAL A 35 16.15 -12.31 6.27
C VAL A 35 15.80 -12.51 4.79
N LEU A 36 15.80 -11.45 3.99
CA LEU A 36 15.37 -11.45 2.59
C LEU A 36 16.52 -11.13 1.62
N GLY A 37 17.76 -11.37 2.05
CA GLY A 37 18.97 -11.07 1.26
C GLY A 37 19.02 -11.73 -0.12
N ARG A 38 18.34 -12.87 -0.31
CA ARG A 38 18.33 -13.62 -1.58
C ARG A 38 17.43 -13.03 -2.68
N TYR A 39 16.52 -12.11 -2.35
CA TYR A 39 15.59 -11.55 -3.32
C TYR A 39 16.18 -10.33 -4.03
N ASP A 40 15.65 -10.03 -5.22
CA ASP A 40 15.94 -8.77 -5.90
C ASP A 40 15.43 -7.61 -5.03
N LYS A 41 16.34 -6.69 -4.70
CA LYS A 41 16.06 -5.54 -3.85
C LYS A 41 16.21 -4.25 -4.65
N PHE A 42 15.23 -3.37 -4.54
CA PHE A 42 15.22 -2.08 -5.19
C PHE A 42 15.12 -0.96 -4.18
N LEU A 43 15.90 0.09 -4.37
CA LEU A 43 15.72 1.35 -3.67
C LEU A 43 14.98 2.31 -4.62
N ALA A 44 13.75 2.67 -4.25
CA ALA A 44 12.93 3.60 -5.02
C ALA A 44 13.20 5.03 -4.54
N VAL A 45 13.80 5.86 -5.40
CA VAL A 45 14.39 7.16 -5.04
C VAL A 45 13.95 8.27 -6.00
N PRO A 46 14.05 9.55 -5.60
CA PRO A 46 13.91 10.68 -6.52
C PRO A 46 14.90 10.60 -7.69
N ARG A 47 14.57 11.23 -8.82
CA ARG A 47 15.48 11.35 -9.96
C ARG A 47 16.70 12.19 -9.61
N SER A 48 16.51 13.25 -8.83
CA SER A 48 17.59 14.16 -8.42
C SER A 48 18.50 13.62 -7.31
N LEU A 49 18.11 12.54 -6.61
CA LEU A 49 18.89 12.02 -5.49
C LEU A 49 19.97 11.04 -5.97
N GLU A 50 21.23 11.44 -5.85
CA GLU A 50 22.35 10.51 -6.03
C GLU A 50 22.59 9.71 -4.75
N ILE A 51 22.42 8.39 -4.85
CA ILE A 51 22.58 7.45 -3.76
C ILE A 51 22.90 6.07 -4.31
N GLU A 52 23.75 5.35 -3.59
CA GLU A 52 24.05 3.96 -3.85
C GLU A 52 23.90 3.15 -2.56
N ARG A 53 23.46 1.91 -2.68
CA ARG A 53 23.45 0.94 -1.59
C ARG A 53 23.88 -0.41 -2.15
N PRO A 54 25.02 -0.99 -1.70
CA PRO A 54 25.46 -2.29 -2.16
C PRO A 54 24.37 -3.35 -2.02
N GLY A 55 24.15 -4.14 -3.07
CA GLY A 55 23.10 -5.17 -3.10
C GLY A 55 21.69 -4.67 -3.43
N TYR A 56 21.52 -3.38 -3.77
CA TYR A 56 20.25 -2.80 -4.21
C TYR A 56 20.36 -2.22 -5.62
N GLN A 57 19.31 -2.45 -6.41
CA GLN A 57 19.10 -1.79 -7.70
C GLN A 57 18.42 -0.44 -7.48
N ILE A 58 18.88 0.62 -8.13
CA ILE A 58 18.29 1.97 -7.99
C ILE A 58 17.14 2.13 -9.00
N GLN A 59 15.92 2.32 -8.50
CA GLN A 59 14.75 2.62 -9.32
C GLN A 59 14.34 4.08 -9.12
N ARG A 60 14.48 4.90 -10.17
CA ARG A 60 14.21 6.35 -10.09
C ARG A 60 12.78 6.69 -10.46
N PHE A 61 12.17 7.57 -9.68
CA PHE A 61 10.84 8.15 -9.92
C PHE A 61 10.88 9.67 -9.82
N ASP A 62 9.84 10.33 -10.34
CA ASP A 62 9.73 11.80 -10.28
C ASP A 62 9.83 12.34 -8.85
N ASP A 63 10.54 13.45 -8.68
CA ASP A 63 10.85 14.01 -7.36
C ASP A 63 9.58 14.40 -6.57
N GLY A 64 8.49 14.75 -7.27
CA GLY A 64 7.21 15.09 -6.66
C GLY A 64 6.51 13.95 -5.91
N TYR A 65 7.03 12.73 -6.00
CA TYR A 65 6.59 11.57 -5.25
C TYR A 65 7.22 11.42 -3.86
N PHE A 66 8.21 12.25 -3.52
CA PHE A 66 8.98 12.12 -2.29
C PHE A 66 8.81 13.33 -1.36
N GLY A 67 9.22 13.17 -0.09
CA GLY A 67 9.27 14.26 0.89
C GLY A 67 8.02 14.46 1.76
N SER A 68 6.94 13.72 1.52
CA SER A 68 5.78 13.68 2.44
C SER A 68 4.99 12.39 2.28
N ALA A 69 4.16 12.04 3.27
CA ALA A 69 3.26 10.89 3.19
C ALA A 69 2.28 11.01 2.00
N ILE A 70 1.77 12.22 1.72
CA ILE A 70 0.88 12.47 0.57
C ILE A 70 1.61 12.22 -0.75
N ALA A 71 2.86 12.69 -0.88
CA ALA A 71 3.66 12.47 -2.07
C ALA A 71 3.95 10.98 -2.28
N ASN A 72 4.30 10.25 -1.20
CA ASN A 72 4.49 8.80 -1.25
C ASN A 72 3.20 8.07 -1.67
N GLY A 73 2.05 8.45 -1.11
CA GLY A 73 0.76 7.87 -1.51
C GLY A 73 0.44 8.07 -2.99
N LYS A 74 0.84 9.21 -3.59
CA LYS A 74 0.73 9.41 -5.05
C LYS A 74 1.59 8.43 -5.85
N LEU A 75 2.78 8.06 -5.35
CA LEU A 75 3.62 7.04 -5.97
C LEU A 75 2.94 5.66 -5.89
N MET A 76 2.43 5.33 -4.71
CA MET A 76 1.74 4.06 -4.44
C MET A 76 0.42 3.90 -5.22
N LEU A 77 -0.14 5.00 -5.74
CA LEU A 77 -1.31 5.02 -6.63
C LEU A 77 -0.94 5.21 -8.11
N SER A 78 0.35 5.27 -8.45
CA SER A 78 0.83 5.54 -9.81
C SER A 78 0.92 4.26 -10.65
N PRO A 79 0.31 4.19 -11.85
CA PRO A 79 0.53 3.07 -12.76
C PRO A 79 2.01 2.90 -13.12
N ALA A 80 2.75 4.00 -13.27
CA ALA A 80 4.16 3.97 -13.63
C ALA A 80 5.03 3.27 -12.57
N PHE A 81 4.62 3.30 -11.30
CA PHE A 81 5.30 2.56 -10.23
C PHE A 81 5.21 1.05 -10.48
N TYR A 82 4.00 0.53 -10.69
CA TYR A 82 3.78 -0.90 -10.90
C TYR A 82 4.31 -1.39 -12.26
N GLU A 83 4.24 -0.56 -13.31
CA GLU A 83 4.82 -0.91 -14.62
C GLU A 83 6.34 -1.12 -14.55
N SER A 84 7.07 -0.36 -13.72
CA SER A 84 8.51 -0.57 -13.50
C SER A 84 8.84 -1.95 -12.93
N PHE A 85 7.87 -2.62 -12.30
CA PHE A 85 8.03 -3.94 -11.69
C PHE A 85 7.21 -5.03 -12.41
N ARG A 86 6.73 -4.79 -13.64
CA ARG A 86 5.87 -5.72 -14.40
C ARG A 86 6.48 -7.11 -14.61
N LYS A 87 7.81 -7.24 -14.55
CA LYS A 87 8.52 -8.52 -14.63
C LYS A 87 8.35 -9.42 -13.39
N TYR A 88 7.85 -8.88 -12.28
CA TYR A 88 7.60 -9.64 -11.05
C TYR A 88 6.10 -9.89 -10.89
N ARG A 89 5.75 -11.06 -10.35
CA ARG A 89 4.37 -11.36 -9.96
C ARG A 89 3.95 -10.49 -8.78
N TYR A 90 4.88 -10.34 -7.84
CA TYR A 90 4.67 -9.61 -6.60
C TYR A 90 5.79 -8.61 -6.35
N ILE A 91 5.45 -7.54 -5.64
CA ILE A 91 6.41 -6.69 -4.94
C ILE A 91 6.06 -6.66 -3.46
N LEU A 92 7.09 -6.73 -2.61
CA LEU A 92 7.00 -6.41 -1.19
C LEU A 92 7.44 -4.96 -1.02
N ILE A 93 6.52 -4.08 -0.62
CA ILE A 93 6.87 -2.76 -0.12
C ILE A 93 7.44 -2.91 1.28
N TYR A 94 8.64 -2.35 1.48
CA TYR A 94 9.35 -2.37 2.75
C TYR A 94 9.81 -0.94 3.08
N GLN A 95 9.02 -0.21 3.88
CA GLN A 95 9.42 1.11 4.36
C GLN A 95 10.52 0.99 5.42
N LEU A 96 11.34 2.03 5.59
CA LEU A 96 12.53 1.97 6.44
C LEU A 96 12.24 2.05 7.95
N ASP A 97 10.99 1.99 8.33
CA ASP A 97 10.49 1.73 9.69
C ASP A 97 9.76 0.38 9.79
N ALA A 98 9.99 -0.53 8.82
CA ALA A 98 9.55 -1.93 8.86
C ALA A 98 10.67 -2.89 9.28
N LEU A 99 10.28 -4.05 9.81
CA LEU A 99 11.17 -5.19 10.08
C LEU A 99 10.59 -6.46 9.48
N VAL A 100 11.45 -7.44 9.22
CA VAL A 100 11.08 -8.83 8.90
C VAL A 100 11.83 -9.78 9.83
N PHE A 101 11.19 -10.91 10.17
CA PHE A 101 11.68 -11.86 11.17
C PHE A 101 11.88 -13.28 10.63
N SER A 102 11.30 -13.62 9.48
CA SER A 102 11.46 -14.94 8.86
C SER A 102 11.30 -14.86 7.34
N ASP A 103 11.98 -15.74 6.59
CA ASP A 103 11.87 -15.78 5.14
C ASP A 103 10.68 -16.65 4.70
N GLN A 104 9.48 -16.09 4.81
CA GLN A 104 8.22 -16.69 4.36
C GLN A 104 7.68 -16.00 3.09
N LEU A 105 8.48 -15.18 2.41
CA LEU A 105 7.99 -14.28 1.36
C LEU A 105 7.36 -15.06 0.17
N LEU A 106 7.96 -16.17 -0.24
CA LEU A 106 7.39 -17.04 -1.29
C LEU A 106 6.12 -17.76 -0.83
N GLU A 107 6.02 -18.13 0.45
CA GLU A 107 4.80 -18.72 1.01
C GLU A 107 3.64 -17.72 0.95
N TRP A 108 3.90 -16.45 1.27
CA TRP A 108 2.91 -15.38 1.11
C TRP A 108 2.50 -15.17 -0.35
N CYS A 109 3.44 -15.22 -1.29
CA CYS A 109 3.12 -15.17 -2.71
C CYS A 109 2.24 -16.36 -3.15
N ALA A 110 2.43 -17.53 -2.55
CA ALA A 110 1.64 -18.74 -2.84
C ALA A 110 0.18 -18.66 -2.35
N THR A 111 -0.13 -17.78 -1.38
CA THR A 111 -1.52 -17.55 -0.93
C THR A 111 -2.41 -16.91 -1.99
N ASP A 112 -1.82 -16.37 -3.06
CA ASP A 112 -2.49 -15.75 -4.21
C ASP A 112 -3.43 -14.57 -3.88
N VAL A 113 -3.29 -13.96 -2.69
CA VAL A 113 -3.93 -12.68 -2.39
C VAL A 113 -3.31 -11.57 -3.23
N ASP A 114 -4.09 -10.56 -3.58
CA ASP A 114 -3.60 -9.42 -4.37
C ASP A 114 -2.94 -8.38 -3.49
N TYR A 115 -3.47 -8.18 -2.28
CA TYR A 115 -2.96 -7.22 -1.32
C TYR A 115 -3.01 -7.77 0.11
N ILE A 116 -1.87 -7.69 0.80
CA ILE A 116 -1.76 -7.97 2.23
C ILE A 116 -0.78 -6.99 2.88
N GLY A 117 -1.11 -6.56 4.09
CA GLY A 117 -0.31 -5.67 4.93
C GLY A 117 -0.74 -5.82 6.39
N ALA A 118 -0.20 -4.99 7.27
CA ALA A 118 -0.60 -5.03 8.68
C ALA A 118 -2.09 -4.69 8.83
N PRO A 119 -2.84 -5.40 9.69
CA PRO A 119 -4.25 -5.11 9.89
C PRO A 119 -4.43 -3.86 10.73
N TRP A 120 -5.41 -3.05 10.35
CA TRP A 120 -5.95 -2.02 11.21
C TRP A 120 -6.82 -2.65 12.28
N VAL A 121 -6.45 -2.41 13.53
CA VAL A 121 -7.19 -2.79 14.74
C VAL A 121 -7.82 -1.55 15.33
N GLN A 122 -8.97 -1.67 15.99
CA GLN A 122 -9.53 -0.54 16.75
C GLN A 122 -8.78 -0.38 18.07
N CYS A 123 -8.07 0.74 18.25
CA CYS A 123 -7.40 1.08 19.50
C CYS A 123 -7.26 2.60 19.66
N ALA A 124 -6.58 3.06 20.73
CA ALA A 124 -6.38 4.47 21.00
C ALA A 124 -5.57 5.19 19.90
N ASP A 125 -4.64 4.50 19.24
CA ASP A 125 -3.85 5.03 18.11
C ASP A 125 -4.60 5.00 16.78
N SER A 126 -5.72 4.27 16.71
CA SER A 126 -6.54 4.07 15.50
C SER A 126 -8.06 4.05 15.80
N PRO A 127 -8.61 5.09 16.45
CA PRO A 127 -10.01 5.12 16.87
C PRO A 127 -11.01 5.14 15.71
N TRP A 128 -10.58 5.53 14.51
CA TRP A 128 -11.40 5.58 13.29
C TRP A 128 -11.69 4.20 12.69
N VAL A 129 -11.02 3.15 13.18
CA VAL A 129 -11.22 1.78 12.69
C VAL A 129 -12.51 1.23 13.27
N GLY A 130 -13.57 1.20 12.46
CA GLY A 130 -14.84 0.57 12.85
C GLY A 130 -14.79 -0.95 12.81
N THR A 131 -14.37 -1.52 11.67
CA THR A 131 -14.20 -2.97 11.50
C THR A 131 -12.74 -3.32 11.24
N PRO A 132 -12.12 -4.20 12.05
CA PRO A 132 -10.75 -4.63 11.83
C PRO A 132 -10.57 -5.33 10.49
N ARG A 133 -9.52 -4.96 9.74
CA ARG A 133 -9.21 -5.51 8.41
C ARG A 133 -7.78 -5.15 7.99
N VAL A 134 -7.26 -5.78 6.94
CA VAL A 134 -5.99 -5.39 6.32
C VAL A 134 -6.08 -3.96 5.81
N GLY A 135 -5.01 -3.20 6.04
CA GLY A 135 -5.03 -1.77 5.83
C GLY A 135 -3.68 -1.15 5.50
N ASN A 136 -2.64 -1.52 6.22
CA ASN A 136 -1.39 -0.77 6.19
C ASN A 136 -0.49 -1.13 5.00
N GLY A 137 -0.02 -0.12 4.27
CA GLY A 137 0.82 -0.30 3.08
C GLY A 137 2.33 -0.26 3.31
N GLY A 138 2.82 0.05 4.50
CA GLY A 138 4.24 0.33 4.77
C GLY A 138 5.13 -0.92 4.81
N LEU A 139 4.61 -2.03 5.32
CA LEU A 139 5.08 -3.37 5.00
C LEU A 139 3.91 -4.10 4.32
N SER A 140 3.96 -4.26 3.00
CA SER A 140 2.84 -4.87 2.26
C SER A 140 3.27 -5.62 1.01
N LEU A 141 2.61 -6.75 0.75
CA LEU A 141 2.80 -7.53 -0.47
C LEU A 141 1.70 -7.21 -1.47
N ARG A 142 2.09 -6.93 -2.72
CA ARG A 142 1.21 -6.39 -3.77
C ARG A 142 1.39 -7.19 -5.07
N LYS A 143 0.32 -7.77 -5.60
CA LYS A 143 0.33 -8.48 -6.89
C LYS A 143 0.30 -7.46 -8.03
N VAL A 144 1.40 -7.35 -8.77
CA VAL A 144 1.63 -6.27 -9.72
C VAL A 144 0.54 -6.20 -10.78
N SER A 145 0.15 -7.35 -11.34
CA SER A 145 -0.88 -7.43 -12.38
C SER A 145 -2.27 -6.99 -11.89
N SER A 146 -2.64 -7.31 -10.64
CA SER A 146 -3.93 -6.90 -10.06
C SER A 146 -3.97 -5.40 -9.76
N PHE A 147 -2.87 -4.83 -9.26
CA PHE A 147 -2.76 -3.38 -9.07
C PHE A 147 -2.84 -2.61 -10.40
N LEU A 148 -2.19 -3.10 -11.45
CA LEU A 148 -2.30 -2.54 -12.80
C LEU A 148 -3.73 -2.68 -13.36
N ARG A 149 -4.41 -3.81 -13.11
CA ARG A 149 -5.82 -4.03 -13.54
C ARG A 149 -6.76 -3.02 -12.88
N VAL A 150 -6.63 -2.78 -11.57
CA VAL A 150 -7.37 -1.74 -10.85
C VAL A 150 -7.10 -0.35 -11.44
N LEU A 151 -5.84 0.03 -11.63
CA LEU A 151 -5.46 1.38 -12.10
C LEU A 151 -5.76 1.64 -13.59
N SER A 152 -5.99 0.58 -14.36
CA SER A 152 -6.43 0.65 -15.75
C SER A 152 -7.93 0.38 -15.93
N SER A 153 -8.68 0.20 -14.83
CA SER A 153 -10.10 -0.10 -14.86
C SER A 153 -10.91 1.01 -15.53
N GLU A 154 -11.84 0.58 -16.39
CA GLU A 154 -12.81 1.43 -17.08
C GLU A 154 -14.11 1.60 -16.28
N GLN A 155 -14.14 1.11 -15.03
CA GLN A 155 -15.27 1.28 -14.12
C GLN A 155 -15.40 2.74 -13.64
N TYR A 156 -16.64 3.14 -13.36
CA TYR A 156 -16.93 4.48 -12.88
C TYR A 156 -16.62 4.63 -11.39
N TRP A 157 -16.00 5.75 -11.01
CA TRP A 157 -15.81 6.15 -9.61
C TRP A 157 -17.16 6.33 -8.91
N ILE A 158 -18.07 7.08 -9.52
CA ILE A 158 -19.47 7.17 -9.10
C ILE A 158 -20.37 6.81 -10.27
N HIS A 159 -21.25 5.84 -10.09
CA HIS A 159 -22.21 5.49 -11.13
C HIS A 159 -23.06 6.74 -11.48
N PRO A 160 -23.19 7.12 -12.77
CA PRO A 160 -23.87 8.35 -13.17
C PRO A 160 -25.31 8.45 -12.64
N ASP A 161 -26.02 7.33 -12.53
CA ASP A 161 -27.38 7.31 -11.98
C ASP A 161 -27.42 7.47 -10.45
N VAL A 162 -26.44 6.94 -9.71
CA VAL A 162 -26.30 7.20 -8.27
C VAL A 162 -25.97 8.67 -8.02
N TYR A 163 -25.09 9.25 -8.84
CA TYR A 163 -24.83 10.69 -8.83
C TYR A 163 -26.12 11.49 -9.10
N TRP A 164 -26.90 11.07 -10.11
CA TRP A 164 -28.14 11.73 -10.45
C TRP A 164 -29.18 11.67 -9.33
N GLN A 165 -29.36 10.50 -8.71
CA GLN A 165 -30.26 10.33 -7.56
C GLN A 165 -29.90 11.29 -6.42
N ARG A 166 -28.60 11.45 -6.10
CA ARG A 166 -28.14 12.40 -5.06
C ARG A 166 -28.42 13.86 -5.41
N VAL A 167 -28.29 14.25 -6.67
CA VAL A 167 -28.61 15.61 -7.11
C VAL A 167 -30.12 15.83 -7.02
N VAL A 168 -30.91 14.87 -7.50
CA VAL A 168 -32.37 14.96 -7.60
C VAL A 168 -33.06 14.93 -6.23
N SER A 169 -32.51 14.19 -5.25
CA SER A 169 -33.07 14.09 -3.90
C SER A 169 -33.08 15.42 -3.14
N GLY A 170 -32.20 16.35 -3.48
CA GLY A 170 -32.13 17.70 -2.89
C GLY A 170 -32.59 18.83 -3.79
N THR A 171 -33.08 18.53 -5.02
CA THR A 171 -33.35 19.57 -6.04
C THR A 171 -34.83 19.59 -6.44
N PRO A 172 -35.51 20.76 -6.36
CA PRO A 172 -36.86 20.95 -6.87
C PRO A 172 -36.99 20.54 -8.34
N TRP A 173 -38.13 19.96 -8.73
CA TRP A 173 -38.30 19.32 -10.03
C TRP A 173 -37.99 20.23 -11.23
N TYR A 174 -38.34 21.51 -11.15
CA TYR A 174 -38.12 22.51 -12.20
C TYR A 174 -36.64 22.90 -12.37
N LEU A 175 -35.79 22.70 -11.37
CA LEU A 175 -34.35 22.95 -11.45
C LEU A 175 -33.55 21.74 -11.94
N ARG A 176 -34.15 20.55 -11.98
CA ARG A 176 -33.43 19.31 -12.34
C ARG A 176 -32.82 19.40 -13.74
N GLY A 177 -33.50 20.05 -14.69
CA GLY A 177 -33.00 20.23 -16.07
C GLY A 177 -31.64 20.92 -16.15
N VAL A 178 -31.35 21.85 -15.23
CA VAL A 178 -30.08 22.59 -15.16
C VAL A 178 -28.89 21.67 -14.84
N TYR A 179 -29.13 20.55 -14.15
CA TYR A 179 -28.08 19.61 -13.73
C TYR A 179 -27.90 18.43 -14.70
N LEU A 180 -28.77 18.27 -15.73
CA LEU A 180 -28.64 17.21 -16.74
C LEU A 180 -27.28 17.21 -17.45
N PRO A 181 -26.69 18.36 -17.84
CA PRO A 181 -25.34 18.37 -18.41
C PRO A 181 -24.32 17.75 -17.45
N ARG A 182 -24.41 18.02 -16.14
CA ARG A 182 -23.50 17.44 -15.13
C ARG A 182 -23.66 15.93 -15.03
N LYS A 183 -24.88 15.40 -15.18
CA LYS A 183 -25.14 13.95 -15.30
C LYS A 183 -24.43 13.39 -16.52
N TRP A 184 -24.59 14.00 -17.69
CA TRP A 184 -23.97 13.52 -18.94
C TRP A 184 -22.45 13.55 -18.89
N PHE A 185 -21.85 14.57 -18.29
CA PHE A 185 -20.40 14.62 -18.04
C PHE A 185 -19.90 13.43 -17.21
N LYS A 186 -20.73 12.84 -16.33
CA LYS A 186 -20.35 11.65 -15.54
C LYS A 186 -20.33 10.36 -16.34
N TYR A 187 -21.00 10.27 -17.48
CA TYR A 187 -20.89 9.12 -18.38
C TYR A 187 -19.55 9.09 -19.14
N ILE A 188 -18.89 10.25 -19.27
CA ILE A 188 -17.58 10.34 -19.91
C ILE A 188 -16.52 9.75 -18.97
N LYS A 189 -16.11 8.51 -19.24
CA LYS A 189 -15.19 7.72 -18.40
C LYS A 189 -13.89 8.44 -18.05
N ARG A 190 -13.29 9.17 -18.99
CA ARG A 190 -12.09 9.99 -18.75
C ARG A 190 -12.25 10.96 -17.56
N PHE A 191 -13.47 11.43 -17.32
CA PHE A 191 -13.82 12.37 -16.26
C PHE A 191 -14.44 11.70 -15.03
N ASN A 192 -14.59 10.38 -15.02
CA ASN A 192 -15.26 9.66 -13.95
C ASN A 192 -14.69 8.25 -13.69
N GLY A 193 -13.47 7.96 -14.14
CA GLY A 193 -12.78 6.69 -13.91
C GLY A 193 -11.75 6.75 -12.80
N VAL A 194 -11.08 5.62 -12.55
CA VAL A 194 -10.08 5.43 -11.50
C VAL A 194 -8.98 6.49 -11.54
N LYS A 195 -8.48 6.85 -12.72
CA LYS A 195 -7.42 7.86 -12.90
C LYS A 195 -7.77 9.22 -12.29
N ARG A 196 -9.04 9.63 -12.39
CA ARG A 196 -9.49 10.90 -11.79
C ARG A 196 -9.65 10.77 -10.28
N GLN A 197 -10.16 9.64 -9.80
CA GLN A 197 -10.31 9.40 -8.36
C GLN A 197 -8.94 9.40 -7.67
N VAL A 198 -7.97 8.61 -8.18
CA VAL A 198 -6.63 8.52 -7.56
C VAL A 198 -5.90 9.87 -7.59
N ALA A 199 -6.04 10.64 -8.66
CA ALA A 199 -5.47 12.00 -8.75
C ALA A 199 -6.01 12.94 -7.67
N GLN A 200 -7.25 12.73 -7.21
CA GLN A 200 -7.94 13.55 -6.22
C GLN A 200 -7.99 12.89 -4.83
N TRP A 201 -7.38 11.71 -4.65
CA TRP A 201 -7.54 10.89 -3.45
C TRP A 201 -7.12 11.61 -2.16
N HIS A 202 -5.96 12.28 -2.21
CA HIS A 202 -5.43 13.07 -1.10
C HIS A 202 -6.29 14.29 -0.70
N LEU A 203 -7.28 14.67 -1.52
CA LEU A 203 -8.17 15.82 -1.29
C LEU A 203 -9.49 15.43 -0.62
N ARG A 204 -9.68 14.15 -0.26
CA ARG A 204 -10.95 13.68 0.33
C ARG A 204 -11.28 14.40 1.65
N PRO A 205 -12.52 14.89 1.82
CA PRO A 205 -12.91 15.62 3.03
C PRO A 205 -13.23 14.70 4.22
N ASP A 206 -13.43 13.40 3.98
CA ASP A 206 -13.80 12.40 4.99
C ASP A 206 -12.61 11.87 5.82
N GLY A 207 -11.40 12.40 5.60
CA GLY A 207 -10.19 11.99 6.31
C GLY A 207 -9.49 10.75 5.75
N THR A 208 -10.09 10.03 4.78
CA THR A 208 -9.52 8.81 4.16
C THR A 208 -8.52 9.15 3.04
N LYS A 209 -7.50 9.96 3.38
CA LYS A 209 -6.56 10.52 2.40
C LYS A 209 -5.36 9.61 2.09
N ASN A 210 -5.08 8.62 2.95
CA ASN A 210 -4.00 7.65 2.76
C ASN A 210 -4.35 6.68 1.61
N GLU A 211 -3.40 6.36 0.74
CA GLU A 211 -3.55 5.37 -0.33
C GLU A 211 -4.00 4.00 0.17
N ASP A 212 -3.67 3.68 1.41
CA ASP A 212 -4.01 2.43 2.07
C ASP A 212 -5.52 2.19 2.10
N HIS A 213 -6.31 3.25 2.28
CA HIS A 213 -7.77 3.19 2.18
C HIS A 213 -8.23 2.87 0.76
N PHE A 214 -7.52 3.34 -0.27
CA PHE A 214 -7.87 3.02 -1.64
C PHE A 214 -7.70 1.53 -1.90
N TRP A 215 -6.53 0.97 -1.54
CA TRP A 215 -6.22 -0.43 -1.80
C TRP A 215 -7.04 -1.40 -0.96
N SER A 216 -7.35 -1.03 0.28
CA SER A 216 -8.11 -1.89 1.20
C SER A 216 -9.62 -1.82 0.96
N ASP A 217 -10.16 -0.64 0.66
CA ASP A 217 -11.61 -0.40 0.68
C ASP A 217 -12.22 -0.16 -0.71
N GLU A 218 -11.48 0.46 -1.65
CA GLU A 218 -12.03 0.89 -2.94
C GLU A 218 -11.55 0.07 -4.14
N ALA A 219 -10.42 -0.63 -4.05
CA ALA A 219 -9.86 -1.38 -5.17
C ALA A 219 -10.85 -2.43 -5.74
N VAL A 220 -11.58 -3.14 -4.87
CA VAL A 220 -12.59 -4.14 -5.24
C VAL A 220 -13.73 -3.55 -6.09
N ARG A 221 -14.00 -2.24 -5.96
CA ARG A 221 -14.97 -1.57 -6.82
C ARG A 221 -14.51 -1.56 -8.28
N TYR A 222 -13.22 -1.40 -8.53
CA TYR A 222 -12.66 -1.30 -9.87
C TYR A 222 -12.36 -2.66 -10.50
N ASP A 223 -12.26 -3.68 -9.65
CA ASP A 223 -11.90 -5.04 -10.01
C ASP A 223 -12.49 -5.99 -8.96
N ASP A 224 -13.59 -6.66 -9.31
CA ASP A 224 -14.33 -7.57 -8.43
C ASP A 224 -13.52 -8.82 -8.04
N GLN A 225 -12.48 -9.13 -8.79
CA GLN A 225 -11.54 -10.21 -8.52
C GLN A 225 -10.40 -9.81 -7.58
N PHE A 226 -10.30 -8.53 -7.17
CA PHE A 226 -9.22 -8.05 -6.32
C PHE A 226 -9.33 -8.62 -4.89
N LYS A 227 -8.40 -9.50 -4.52
CA LYS A 227 -8.39 -10.21 -3.23
C LYS A 227 -7.55 -9.46 -2.20
N VAL A 228 -8.21 -8.76 -1.28
CA VAL A 228 -7.59 -8.27 -0.04
C VAL A 228 -7.56 -9.40 0.98
N ALA A 229 -6.42 -9.60 1.64
CA ALA A 229 -6.27 -10.63 2.66
C ALA A 229 -7.19 -10.41 3.88
N SER A 230 -7.58 -11.50 4.54
CA SER A 230 -8.37 -11.44 5.77
C SER A 230 -7.58 -10.83 6.94
N PHE A 231 -8.29 -10.40 7.98
CA PHE A 231 -7.68 -9.91 9.22
C PHE A 231 -6.69 -10.93 9.82
N ASP A 232 -7.06 -12.21 9.89
CA ASP A 232 -6.19 -13.26 10.44
C ASP A 232 -4.93 -13.50 9.61
N MET A 233 -5.03 -13.38 8.28
CA MET A 233 -3.85 -13.40 7.41
C MET A 233 -2.97 -12.18 7.68
N GLY A 234 -3.58 -11.00 7.78
CA GLY A 234 -2.89 -9.76 8.13
C GLY A 234 -2.12 -9.86 9.44
N LEU A 235 -2.72 -10.42 10.50
CA LEU A 235 -2.06 -10.62 11.79
C LEU A 235 -0.83 -11.53 11.66
N ARG A 236 -0.90 -12.61 10.88
CA ARG A 236 0.27 -13.47 10.64
C ARG A 236 1.33 -12.78 9.78
N PHE A 237 0.93 -11.84 8.92
CA PHE A 237 1.81 -11.15 8.01
C PHE A 237 2.57 -10.01 8.68
N ALA A 238 1.88 -9.05 9.30
CA ALA A 238 2.53 -7.92 9.94
C ALA A 238 1.77 -7.33 11.12
N PHE A 239 2.51 -6.80 12.08
CA PHE A 239 1.98 -5.92 13.14
C PHE A 239 2.33 -4.47 12.87
N GLU A 240 1.51 -3.55 13.38
CA GLU A 240 1.82 -2.12 13.43
C GLU A 240 1.44 -1.55 14.79
N VAL A 241 0.16 -1.20 14.98
CA VAL A 241 -0.35 -0.69 16.25
C VAL A 241 -0.52 -1.81 17.26
N VAL A 242 -0.40 -1.48 18.55
CA VAL A 242 -0.61 -2.39 19.70
C VAL A 242 0.03 -3.78 19.54
N PRO A 243 1.35 -3.88 19.27
CA PRO A 243 1.98 -5.15 18.88
C PRO A 243 1.87 -6.25 19.95
N ARG A 244 1.80 -5.91 21.24
CA ARG A 244 1.51 -6.89 22.31
C ARG A 244 0.13 -7.53 22.17
N HIS A 245 -0.88 -6.73 21.86
CA HIS A 245 -2.23 -7.25 21.65
C HIS A 245 -2.29 -8.12 20.39
N CYS A 246 -1.70 -7.64 19.29
CA CYS A 246 -1.57 -8.41 18.06
C CYS A 246 -0.81 -9.73 18.28
N PHE A 247 0.21 -9.75 19.13
CA PHE A 247 0.95 -10.95 19.50
C PHE A 247 0.09 -11.96 20.25
N GLU A 248 -0.73 -11.54 21.21
CA GLU A 248 -1.69 -12.42 21.88
C GLU A 248 -2.73 -12.98 20.89
N LEU A 249 -3.29 -12.13 20.01
CA LEU A 249 -4.21 -12.56 18.95
C LEU A 249 -3.56 -13.53 17.96
N ASN A 250 -2.26 -13.38 17.71
CA ASN A 250 -1.47 -14.26 16.86
C ASN A 250 -0.92 -15.49 17.61
N ASN A 251 -1.57 -15.92 18.69
CA ASN A 251 -1.19 -17.09 19.49
C ASN A 251 0.25 -17.04 20.01
N ARG A 252 0.71 -15.85 20.40
CA ARG A 252 2.07 -15.58 20.89
C ARG A 252 3.15 -16.00 19.90
N ARG A 253 2.89 -15.80 18.61
CA ARG A 253 3.87 -15.99 17.53
C ARG A 253 4.20 -14.65 16.90
N LEU A 254 5.47 -14.47 16.56
CA LEU A 254 5.87 -13.32 15.76
C LEU A 254 5.24 -13.42 14.36
N PRO A 255 4.85 -12.28 13.79
CA PRO A 255 4.41 -12.19 12.40
C PRO A 255 5.62 -12.35 11.45
N PHE A 256 5.35 -12.43 10.15
CA PHE A 256 6.40 -12.34 9.13
C PHE A 256 7.24 -11.05 9.26
N GLY A 257 6.60 -9.91 9.60
CA GLY A 257 7.28 -8.65 9.86
C GLY A 257 6.46 -7.63 10.65
N CYS A 258 6.90 -6.38 10.69
CA CYS A 258 6.13 -5.29 11.27
C CYS A 258 6.40 -3.98 10.56
N HIS A 259 5.55 -2.99 10.82
CA HIS A 259 5.65 -1.62 10.31
C HIS A 259 5.62 -0.61 11.47
N ALA A 260 6.25 0.55 11.24
CA ALA A 260 6.37 1.64 12.21
C ALA A 260 6.93 1.17 13.58
N TRP A 261 7.89 0.24 13.56
CA TRP A 261 8.48 -0.35 14.77
C TRP A 261 9.08 0.67 15.76
N PRO A 262 9.66 1.82 15.35
CA PRO A 262 10.17 2.81 16.30
C PRO A 262 9.04 3.60 16.97
N ARG A 263 7.88 3.68 16.32
CA ARG A 263 6.75 4.53 16.72
C ARG A 263 5.83 3.83 17.71
N TYR A 264 5.48 2.56 17.45
CA TYR A 264 4.48 1.83 18.23
C TYR A 264 5.13 0.76 19.11
N ASP A 265 5.16 1.03 20.43
CA ASP A 265 5.70 0.14 21.48
C ASP A 265 7.09 -0.42 21.13
N ARG A 266 8.06 0.49 20.94
CA ARG A 266 9.46 0.17 20.62
C ARG A 266 10.04 -0.93 21.52
N ALA A 267 9.72 -0.88 22.82
CA ALA A 267 10.20 -1.84 23.82
C ALA A 267 9.74 -3.28 23.53
N PHE A 268 8.63 -3.49 22.82
CA PHE A 268 8.24 -4.82 22.34
C PHE A 268 9.21 -5.37 21.29
N TRP A 269 9.71 -4.51 20.40
CA TRP A 269 10.57 -4.89 19.27
C TRP A 269 12.06 -5.00 19.65
N GLU A 270 12.51 -4.23 20.64
CA GLU A 270 13.92 -4.17 21.08
C GLU A 270 14.62 -5.53 21.28
N PRO A 271 13.99 -6.54 21.91
CA PRO A 271 14.61 -7.86 22.09
C PRO A 271 14.88 -8.60 20.77
N TYR A 272 14.17 -8.25 19.69
CA TYR A 272 14.24 -8.93 18.40
C TYR A 272 15.12 -8.20 17.38
N LEU A 273 15.66 -7.02 17.73
CA LEU A 273 16.49 -6.24 16.81
C LEU A 273 17.85 -6.91 16.60
N LEU A 274 18.26 -7.03 15.33
CA LEU A 274 19.61 -7.42 15.00
C LEU A 274 20.60 -6.38 15.52
N LYS A 275 21.65 -6.85 16.21
CA LYS A 275 22.74 -6.01 16.72
C LYS A 275 23.79 -5.79 15.62
N SER A 276 24.48 -4.66 15.72
CA SER A 276 25.55 -4.26 14.80
C SER A 276 26.80 -5.10 15.02
#